data_AF-A0A534LNM1-F1
#
_entry.id   AF-A0A534LNM1-F1
#
_cell.length_a   1.000
_cell.length_b   1.000
_cell.length_c   1.000
_cell.angle_alpha   90.00
_cell.angle_beta   90.00
_cell.angle_gamma   90.00
#
_symmetry.space_group_name_H-M   'P 1'
#
loop_
_entity.id
_entity.type
_entity.pdbx_description
1 polymer ?
#
loop_
_entity_poly.entity_id
_entity_poly.type
_entity_poly.pdbx_seq_one_letter_code
_entity_poly.pdbx_strand_id
1 'polypeptide(L)' 'MARALVKTHIRGFDQEVLRGGIPQGHVILIRGASGTMKSSLAYYVLYHNALEGTPGLYVTLEQP' A
#
# COMPACT_ATOMS: atom_id res chain seq x y z
N MET A 1 14.40 14.15 -11.82
CA MET A 1 13.42 14.60 -10.82
C MET A 1 13.15 13.48 -9.84
N ALA A 2 13.05 13.75 -8.54
CA ALA A 2 12.66 12.74 -7.57
C ALA A 2 11.18 12.38 -7.78
N ARG A 3 10.87 11.08 -7.88
CA ARG A 3 9.51 10.58 -8.08
C ARG A 3 8.74 10.73 -6.77
N ALA A 4 7.46 11.08 -6.81
CA ALA A 4 6.64 11.20 -5.61
C ALA A 4 6.53 9.84 -4.88
N LEU A 5 6.23 9.86 -3.58
CA LEU A 5 6.06 8.66 -2.76
C LEU A 5 4.57 8.47 -2.43
N VAL A 6 4.13 7.21 -2.41
CA VAL A 6 2.81 6.77 -1.95
C VAL A 6 2.96 6.30 -0.51
N LYS A 7 2.22 6.89 0.43
CA LYS A 7 2.28 6.53 1.85
C LYS A 7 1.57 5.20 2.08
N THR A 8 2.11 4.37 2.98
CA THR A 8 1.41 3.18 3.45
C THR A 8 0.48 3.47 4.62
N HIS A 9 0.67 4.62 5.28
CA HIS A 9 -0.05 5.03 6.50
C HIS A 9 0.21 4.13 7.71
N ILE A 10 1.20 3.23 7.63
CA ILE A 10 1.59 2.37 8.74
C ILE A 10 2.75 3.03 9.47
N ARG A 11 2.53 3.34 10.75
CA ARG A 11 3.53 3.94 11.63
C ARG A 11 4.80 3.09 11.65
N GLY A 12 5.95 3.73 11.48
CA GLY A 12 7.26 3.07 11.45
C GLY A 12 7.57 2.42 10.11
N PHE A 13 6.57 1.87 9.40
CA PHE A 13 6.80 1.27 8.09
C PHE A 13 7.19 2.31 7.03
N ASP A 14 6.49 3.45 6.99
CA ASP A 14 6.85 4.53 6.05
C ASP A 14 8.23 5.11 6.37
N GLN A 15 8.49 5.53 7.61
CA GLN A 15 9.72 6.27 7.95
C GLN A 15 10.94 5.37 8.13
N GLU A 16 10.79 4.24 8.83
CA GLU A 16 11.92 3.43 9.28
C GLU A 16 12.27 2.34 8.28
N VAL A 17 11.26 1.76 7.61
CA VAL A 17 11.47 0.64 6.67
C VAL A 17 11.54 1.12 5.23
N LEU A 18 10.59 1.95 4.78
CA LEU A 18 10.48 2.40 3.39
C LEU A 18 11.14 3.75 3.12
N ARG A 19 11.64 4.44 4.15
CA ARG A 19 12.30 5.76 4.05
C ARG A 19 11.45 6.84 3.35
N GLY A 20 10.15 6.84 3.63
CA GLY A 20 9.18 7.84 3.19
C GLY A 20 7.94 7.25 2.52
N GLY A 21 8.00 6.01 2.02
CA GLY A 21 6.86 5.33 1.39
C GLY A 21 7.26 4.57 0.12
N ILE A 22 6.26 4.16 -0.65
CA ILE A 22 6.45 3.41 -1.90
C ILE A 22 6.72 4.39 -3.05
N PRO A 23 7.80 4.26 -3.82
CA PRO A 23 8.05 5.10 -4.98
C PRO A 23 6.92 4.99 -6.01
N GLN A 24 6.34 6.12 -6.43
CA GLN A 24 5.23 6.14 -7.39
C GLN A 24 5.61 5.42 -8.68
N GLY A 25 4.63 4.76 -9.32
CA GLY A 25 4.76 4.05 -10.58
C GLY A 25 5.80 2.91 -10.59
N HIS A 26 6.02 2.31 -9.42
CA HIS A 26 6.66 1.01 -9.27
C HIS A 26 5.58 -0.06 -9.03
N VAL A 27 5.88 -1.30 -9.44
CA VAL A 27 5.05 -2.47 -9.14
C VAL A 27 5.62 -3.15 -7.90
N ILE A 28 4.77 -3.39 -6.90
CA ILE A 28 5.17 -3.98 -5.62
C ILE A 28 4.49 -5.34 -5.45
N LEU A 29 5.26 -6.36 -5.08
CA LEU A 29 4.76 -7.70 -4.72
C LEU A 29 4.70 -7.85 -3.20
N ILE A 30 3.51 -8.10 -2.66
CA ILE A 30 3.32 -8.45 -1.25
C ILE A 30 3.29 -9.98 -1.14
N ARG A 31 4.31 -10.57 -0.51
CA ARG A 31 4.43 -12.03 -0.34
C ARG A 31 4.40 -12.41 1.14
N GLY A 32 3.73 -13.53 1.44
CA GLY A 32 3.65 -14.13 2.78
C GLY A 32 2.77 -15.37 2.78
N ALA A 33 2.84 -16.18 3.84
CA ALA A 33 2.01 -17.37 4.00
C ALA A 33 0.50 -17.02 4.04
N SER A 34 -0.37 -18.04 3.99
CA SER A 34 -1.80 -17.82 4.23
C SER A 34 -2.03 -17.22 5.63
N GLY A 35 -3.03 -16.34 5.77
CA GLY A 35 -3.32 -15.68 7.04
C GLY A 35 -2.39 -14.53 7.45
N THR A 36 -1.31 -14.23 6.72
CA THR A 36 -0.38 -13.12 7.07
C THR A 36 -0.88 -11.72 6.66
N MET A 37 -2.20 -11.53 6.56
CA MET A 37 -2.85 -10.22 6.34
C MET A 37 -2.46 -9.45 5.06
N LYS A 38 -2.00 -10.14 4.00
CA LYS A 38 -1.57 -9.51 2.73
C LYS A 38 -2.65 -8.63 2.09
N SER A 39 -3.86 -9.16 1.95
CA SER A 39 -5.00 -8.42 1.38
C SER A 39 -5.41 -7.27 2.27
N SER A 40 -5.38 -7.46 3.60
CA SER A 40 -5.64 -6.40 4.57
C SER A 40 -4.62 -5.26 4.48
N LEU A 41 -3.33 -5.58 4.31
CA LEU A 41 -2.28 -4.57 4.09
C LEU A 41 -2.55 -3.78 2.80
N ALA A 42 -2.81 -4.47 1.68
CA ALA A 42 -3.08 -3.80 0.40
C ALA A 42 -4.32 -2.89 0.49
N TYR A 43 -5.39 -3.38 1.11
CA TYR A 43 -6.63 -2.63 1.31
C TYR A 43 -6.44 -1.45 2.27
N TYR A 44 -5.68 -1.62 3.36
CA TYR A 44 -5.40 -0.55 4.32
C TYR A 44 -4.69 0.63 3.65
N VAL A 45 -3.66 0.35 2.84
CA VAL A 45 -2.93 1.37 2.08
C VAL A 45 -3.89 2.07 1.12
N LEU A 46 -4.68 1.32 0.35
CA LEU A 46 -5.64 1.88 -0.60
C LEU A 46 -6.68 2.79 0.08
N TYR A 47 -7.29 2.31 1.17
CA TYR A 47 -8.34 3.01 1.90
C TYR A 47 -7.84 4.35 2.47
N HIS A 48 -6.68 4.37 3.12
CA HIS A 48 -6.16 5.61 3.70
C HIS A 48 -5.71 6.62 2.63
N ASN A 49 -5.12 6.16 1.52
CA ASN A 49 -4.82 7.05 0.40
C ASN A 49 -6.11 7.63 -0.22
N ALA A 50 -7.20 6.84 -0.27
CA ALA A 50 -8.50 7.32 -0.73
C ALA A 50 -9.10 8.39 0.21
N LEU A 51 -8.94 8.25 1.53
CA LEU A 51 -9.34 9.29 2.50
C LEU A 51 -8.58 10.60 2.31
N GLU A 52 -7.32 10.54 1.87
CA GLU A 52 -6.50 11.71 1.52
C GLU A 52 -6.77 12.23 0.08
N GLY A 53 -7.81 11.72 -0.60
CA GLY A 53 -8.22 12.16 -1.93
C GLY A 53 -7.45 11.53 -3.09
N THR A 54 -6.62 10.51 -2.84
CA THR A 54 -5.92 9.78 -3.92
C THR A 54 -6.81 8.64 -4.44
N PRO A 55 -7.24 8.68 -5.72
CA PRO A 55 -8.09 7.63 -6.27
C PRO A 55 -7.35 6.29 -6.33
N GLY A 56 -8.09 5.20 -6.12
CA GLY A 56 -7.53 3.86 -6.09
C GLY A 56 -8.50 2.81 -6.63
N LEU A 57 -7.96 1.73 -7.19
CA LEU A 57 -8.71 0.58 -7.70
C LEU A 57 -8.29 -0.68 -6.92
N TYR A 58 -9.26 -1.36 -6.31
CA TYR A 58 -9.06 -2.68 -5.72
C TYR A 58 -9.61 -3.74 -6.67
N VAL A 59 -8.75 -4.59 -7.21
CA VAL A 59 -9.16 -5.74 -8.03
C VAL A 59 -8.85 -7.01 -7.25
N THR A 60 -9.86 -7.83 -7.04
CA THR A 60 -9.76 -9.13 -6.38
C THR A 60 -10.44 -10.18 -7.23
N LEU A 61 -9.90 -11.40 -7.21
CA LEU A 61 -10.54 -12.59 -7.78
C LEU A 61 -11.33 -13.37 -6.71
N GLU A 62 -11.17 -13.00 -5.44
CA GLU A 62 -11.95 -13.55 -4.33
C GLU A 62 -13.26 -12.76 -4.20
N GLN A 63 -14.40 -13.46 -4.18
CA GLN A 63 -15.74 -12.92 -3.96
C GLN A 63 -16.01 -12.72 -2.45
N PRO A 64 -16.96 -11.82 -2.07
CA PRO A 64 -17.36 -11.64 -0.67
C PRO A 64 -17.88 -12.92 -0.01
#